data_AF-A0A349QWL1-F1
#
_entry.id   AF-A0A349QWL1-F1
#
_cell.length_a   1.000
_cell.length_b   1.000
_cell.length_c   1.000
_cell.angle_alpha   90.00
_cell.angle_beta   90.00
_cell.angle_gamma   90.00
#
_symmetry.space_group_name_H-M   'P 1'
#
loop_
_entity.id
_entity.type
_entity.pdbx_description
1 polymer ?
#
loop_
_entity_poly.entity_id
_entity_poly.type
_entity_poly.pdbx_seq_one_letter_code
_entity_poly.pdbx_strand_id
1 'polypeptide(L)'
;MTQAKIDNFLNKGIGTAGDITLAKIMTQKFIALSFSQQNWNDMRRYDFSSSVYPGWSVPYEYTVTAAAQTKIPQGKQFRRVRQVSHEINYNSDNLKASHPNALNDDIWSFPVWWDTKE
;
A
#
# COMPACT_ATOMS: atom_id res chain seq x y z
N MET A 1 -13.30 -24.56 -14.67
CA MET A 1 -13.71 -24.40 -13.26
C MET A 1 -15.11 -24.98 -13.11
N THR A 2 -15.39 -25.80 -12.09
CA THR A 2 -16.70 -26.46 -11.91
C THR A 2 -17.53 -25.76 -10.84
N GLN A 3 -18.86 -25.83 -10.92
CA GLN A 3 -19.77 -25.24 -9.92
C GLN A 3 -19.45 -25.74 -8.51
N ALA A 4 -19.24 -27.06 -8.35
CA ALA A 4 -18.89 -27.65 -7.05
C ALA A 4 -17.62 -27.05 -6.41
N LYS A 5 -16.63 -26.61 -7.21
CA LYS A 5 -15.43 -25.93 -6.69
C LYS A 5 -15.73 -24.50 -6.23
N ILE A 6 -16.61 -23.79 -6.95
CA ILE A 6 -17.07 -22.45 -6.57
C ILE A 6 -17.86 -22.54 -5.26
N ASP A 7 -18.82 -23.46 -5.16
CA ASP A 7 -19.64 -23.64 -3.95
C ASP A 7 -18.77 -24.03 -2.75
N ASN A 8 -17.76 -24.88 -2.96
CA ASN A 8 -16.83 -25.25 -1.90
C ASN A 8 -16.04 -24.04 -1.40
N PHE A 9 -15.53 -23.20 -2.31
CA PHE A 9 -14.82 -21.98 -1.95
C PHE A 9 -15.73 -20.97 -1.23
N LEU A 10 -16.94 -20.75 -1.73
CA LEU A 10 -17.90 -19.86 -1.08
C LEU A 10 -18.25 -20.36 0.32
N ASN A 11 -18.54 -21.65 0.50
CA ASN A 11 -18.96 -22.20 1.79
C ASN A 11 -17.82 -22.33 2.81
N LYS A 12 -16.59 -22.62 2.37
CA LYS A 12 -15.45 -22.89 3.28
C LYS A 12 -14.42 -21.77 3.37
N GLY A 13 -14.20 -21.05 2.27
CA GLY A 13 -13.23 -19.96 2.19
C GLY A 13 -13.83 -18.60 2.56
N ILE A 14 -15.07 -18.33 2.15
CA ILE A 14 -15.77 -17.06 2.44
C ILE A 14 -16.70 -17.21 3.63
N GLY A 15 -17.59 -18.21 3.61
CA GLY A 15 -18.59 -18.47 4.64
C GLY A 15 -19.95 -17.82 4.35
N THR A 16 -20.71 -17.57 5.41
CA THR A 16 -22.03 -16.93 5.37
C THR A 16 -21.92 -15.40 5.41
N ALA A 17 -23.04 -14.69 5.30
CA ALA A 17 -23.08 -13.24 5.44
C ALA A 17 -22.50 -12.74 6.78
N GLY A 18 -22.69 -13.50 7.87
CA GLY A 18 -22.13 -13.16 9.18
C GLY A 18 -20.61 -13.32 9.27
N ASP A 19 -20.01 -14.08 8.35
CA ASP A 19 -18.58 -14.33 8.30
C ASP A 19 -17.83 -13.28 7.46
N ILE A 20 -18.53 -12.39 6.75
CA ILE A 20 -17.95 -11.37 5.88
C ILE A 20 -17.35 -10.25 6.73
N THR A 21 -16.03 -10.15 6.70
CA THR A 21 -15.27 -9.08 7.34
C THR A 21 -14.60 -8.18 6.28
N LEU A 22 -14.17 -6.99 6.69
CA LEU A 22 -13.37 -6.13 5.82
C LEU A 22 -12.11 -6.83 5.31
N ALA A 23 -11.43 -7.63 6.15
CA ALA A 23 -10.28 -8.43 5.72
C ALA A 23 -10.62 -9.42 4.59
N LYS A 24 -11.77 -10.09 4.64
CA LYS A 24 -12.19 -11.00 3.56
C LYS A 24 -12.50 -10.24 2.28
N ILE A 25 -13.23 -9.12 2.39
CA ILE A 25 -13.53 -8.24 1.24
C ILE A 25 -12.23 -7.77 0.59
N MET A 26 -11.29 -7.23 1.37
CA MET A 26 -10.04 -6.70 0.85
C MET A 26 -9.11 -7.79 0.32
N THR A 27 -9.11 -9.00 0.90
CA THR A 27 -8.39 -10.16 0.36
C THR A 27 -8.92 -10.56 -1.02
N GLN A 28 -10.25 -10.67 -1.18
CA GLN A 28 -10.84 -11.01 -2.47
C GLN A 28 -10.61 -9.92 -3.51
N LYS A 29 -10.73 -8.65 -3.11
CA LYS A 29 -10.41 -7.50 -3.96
C LYS A 29 -8.94 -7.53 -4.40
N PHE A 30 -8.02 -7.81 -3.48
CA PHE A 30 -6.59 -7.90 -3.77
C PHE A 30 -6.30 -8.96 -4.84
N ILE A 31 -6.89 -10.15 -4.70
CA ILE A 31 -6.76 -11.24 -5.69
C ILE A 31 -7.35 -10.81 -7.05
N ALA A 32 -8.56 -10.26 -7.06
CA ALA A 32 -9.23 -9.83 -8.28
C ALA A 32 -8.46 -8.71 -9.02
N LEU A 33 -7.73 -7.88 -8.28
CA LEU A 33 -6.97 -6.73 -8.78
C LEU A 33 -5.45 -6.96 -8.75
N SER A 34 -4.98 -8.22 -8.78
CA SER A 34 -3.57 -8.59 -8.59
C SER A 34 -2.56 -7.79 -9.43
N PHE A 35 -2.95 -7.37 -10.63
CA PHE A 35 -2.10 -6.60 -11.55
C PHE A 35 -2.50 -5.12 -11.67
N SER A 36 -3.29 -4.62 -10.73
CA SER A 36 -3.75 -3.24 -10.69
C SER A 36 -3.06 -2.47 -9.56
N GLN A 37 -2.70 -1.22 -9.86
CA GLN A 37 -2.18 -0.29 -8.88
C GLN A 37 -3.17 -0.01 -7.74
N GLN A 38 -4.45 -0.32 -7.94
CA GLN A 38 -5.50 -0.15 -6.95
C GLN A 38 -5.22 -0.91 -5.64
N ASN A 39 -4.56 -2.06 -5.71
CA ASN A 39 -4.16 -2.81 -4.50
C ASN A 39 -3.31 -1.95 -3.56
N TRP A 40 -2.28 -1.30 -4.09
CA TRP A 40 -1.44 -0.41 -3.28
C TRP A 40 -2.19 0.83 -2.80
N ASN A 41 -3.14 1.35 -3.58
CA ASN A 41 -3.96 2.49 -3.16
C ASN A 41 -4.83 2.14 -1.96
N ASP A 42 -5.51 0.99 -2.02
CA ASP A 42 -6.36 0.52 -0.93
C ASP A 42 -5.54 0.19 0.32
N MET A 43 -4.37 -0.44 0.15
CA MET A 43 -3.48 -0.75 1.27
C MET A 43 -3.02 0.51 2.00
N ARG A 44 -2.67 1.57 1.26
CA ARG A 44 -2.31 2.87 1.84
C ARG A 44 -3.48 3.49 2.62
N ARG A 45 -4.70 3.44 2.07
CA ARG A 45 -5.91 3.94 2.75
C ARG A 45 -6.16 3.25 4.09
N TYR A 46 -5.87 1.95 4.20
CA TYR A 46 -5.98 1.20 5.45
C TYR A 46 -4.68 1.12 6.24
N ASP A 47 -3.71 1.99 5.95
CA ASP A 47 -2.40 2.07 6.62
C ASP A 47 -1.66 0.72 6.72
N PHE A 48 -1.84 -0.14 5.71
CA PHE A 48 -1.28 -1.49 5.66
C PHE A 48 -1.65 -2.36 6.87
N SER A 49 -2.76 -2.06 7.56
CA SER A 49 -3.17 -2.76 8.77
C SER A 49 -3.27 -4.26 8.56
N SER A 50 -2.65 -5.04 9.43
CA SER A 50 -2.75 -6.51 9.42
C SER A 50 -4.14 -7.03 9.77
N SER A 51 -5.02 -6.19 10.35
CA SER A 51 -6.43 -6.52 10.54
C SER A 51 -7.26 -6.43 9.27
N VAL A 52 -6.79 -5.71 8.24
CA VAL A 52 -7.43 -5.56 6.92
C VAL A 52 -6.70 -6.37 5.84
N TYR A 53 -5.37 -6.46 5.96
CA TYR A 53 -4.49 -7.26 5.09
C TYR A 53 -3.74 -8.30 5.94
N PRO A 54 -4.39 -9.42 6.28
CA PRO A 54 -3.77 -10.46 7.09
C PRO A 54 -2.47 -10.98 6.48
N GLY A 55 -1.44 -11.12 7.32
CA GLY A 55 -0.11 -11.59 6.90
C GLY A 55 0.75 -10.55 6.19
N TRP A 56 0.26 -9.32 5.98
CA TRP A 56 1.10 -8.24 5.45
C TRP A 56 2.18 -7.82 6.45
N SER A 57 3.41 -7.72 5.96
CA SER A 57 4.56 -7.19 6.69
C SER A 57 5.58 -6.62 5.71
N VAL A 58 6.41 -5.69 6.18
CA VAL A 58 7.54 -5.20 5.40
C VAL A 58 8.58 -6.32 5.31
N PRO A 59 9.24 -6.54 4.15
CA PRO A 59 10.26 -7.57 4.00
C PRO A 59 11.36 -7.47 5.06
N TYR A 60 11.86 -8.62 5.54
CA TYR A 60 12.90 -8.69 6.56
C TYR A 60 14.15 -7.89 6.17
N GLU A 61 14.52 -7.93 4.90
CA GLU A 61 15.69 -7.25 4.31
C GLU A 61 15.69 -5.73 4.56
N TYR A 62 14.51 -5.13 4.73
CA TYR A 62 14.37 -3.72 5.08
C TYR A 62 15.01 -3.36 6.44
N THR A 63 15.10 -4.32 7.35
CA THR A 63 15.70 -4.14 8.68
C THR A 63 17.19 -4.49 8.72
N VAL A 64 17.73 -5.08 7.66
CA VAL A 64 19.10 -5.61 7.63
C VAL A 64 20.15 -4.52 7.36
N THR A 65 19.79 -3.43 6.67
CA THR A 65 20.74 -2.35 6.36
C THR A 65 20.14 -0.98 6.58
N ALA A 66 20.92 -0.04 7.11
CA ALA A 66 20.50 1.35 7.28
C ALA A 66 20.16 2.03 5.94
N ALA A 67 20.82 1.63 4.85
CA ALA A 67 20.55 2.16 3.51
C ALA A 67 19.12 1.87 3.02
N ALA A 68 18.54 0.73 3.40
CA ALA A 68 17.15 0.41 3.08
C ALA A 68 16.16 1.38 3.76
N GLN A 69 16.59 2.02 4.85
CA GLN A 69 15.77 2.92 5.67
C GLN A 69 15.94 4.41 5.31
N THR A 70 16.78 4.73 4.32
CA THR A 70 17.02 6.12 3.90
C THR A 70 15.78 6.74 3.25
N LYS A 71 15.07 5.97 2.41
CA LYS A 71 13.90 6.48 1.66
C LYS A 71 12.57 6.28 2.38
N ILE A 72 12.51 5.23 3.19
CA ILE A 72 11.38 4.92 4.06
C ILE A 72 12.01 4.74 5.44
N PRO A 73 11.77 5.63 6.41
CA PRO A 73 12.33 5.47 7.75
C PRO A 73 11.73 4.27 8.51
N GLN A 74 12.42 3.79 9.54
CA GLN A 74 11.89 2.71 10.39
C GLN A 74 10.49 3.06 10.95
N GLY A 75 9.57 2.10 10.89
CA GLY A 75 8.16 2.30 11.30
C GLY A 75 7.31 3.09 10.30
N LYS A 76 7.87 3.50 9.15
CA LYS A 76 7.11 4.09 8.04
C LYS A 76 6.89 3.07 6.93
N GLN A 77 5.96 3.40 6.04
CA GLN A 77 5.57 2.59 4.89
C GLN A 77 5.75 3.40 3.60
N PHE A 78 5.76 2.70 2.46
CA PHE A 78 5.81 3.35 1.14
C PHE A 78 4.46 3.99 0.81
N ARG A 79 4.42 5.33 0.70
CA ARG A 79 3.17 6.12 0.56
C ARG A 79 3.04 6.85 -0.76
N ARG A 80 4.12 7.07 -1.49
CA ARG A 80 4.10 7.72 -2.82
C ARG A 80 5.35 7.40 -3.61
N VAL A 81 5.34 7.76 -4.90
CA VAL A 81 6.53 7.79 -5.75
C VAL A 81 7.07 9.22 -5.80
N ARG A 82 8.38 9.41 -5.67
CA ARG A 82 9.04 10.72 -5.80
C ARG A 82 8.92 11.24 -7.24
N GLN A 83 8.83 12.56 -7.38
CA GLN A 83 8.97 13.22 -8.69
C GLN A 83 10.32 12.91 -9.36
N VAL A 84 10.31 12.86 -10.68
CA VAL A 84 11.50 12.54 -11.49
C VAL A 84 12.59 13.61 -11.32
N SER A 85 13.85 13.23 -11.52
CA SER A 85 15.00 14.15 -11.48
C SER A 85 14.90 15.32 -12.45
N HIS A 86 14.13 15.19 -13.55
CA HIS A 86 13.90 16.29 -14.48
C HIS A 86 13.15 17.46 -13.84
N GLU A 87 12.20 17.21 -12.93
CA GLU A 87 11.52 18.26 -12.17
C GLU A 87 12.50 19.02 -11.27
N ILE A 88 13.54 18.35 -10.77
CA ILE A 88 14.59 18.98 -9.97
C ILE A 88 15.40 19.96 -10.83
N ASN A 89 15.71 19.59 -12.07
CA ASN A 89 16.58 20.37 -12.95
C ASN A 89 15.84 21.50 -13.69
N TYR A 90 14.61 21.24 -14.12
CA TYR A 90 13.88 22.14 -15.02
C TYR A 90 12.71 22.87 -14.35
N ASN A 91 12.25 22.42 -13.18
CA ASN A 91 11.06 22.98 -12.51
C ASN A 91 11.21 23.04 -10.98
N SER A 92 12.43 23.34 -10.51
CA SER A 92 12.84 23.13 -9.11
C SER A 92 11.99 23.90 -8.11
N ASP A 93 11.51 25.09 -8.47
CA ASP A 93 10.77 25.96 -7.55
C ASP A 93 9.36 25.45 -7.30
N ASN A 94 8.66 25.00 -8.36
CA ASN A 94 7.35 24.36 -8.21
C ASN A 94 7.46 23.01 -7.51
N LEU A 95 8.53 22.24 -7.78
CA LEU A 95 8.78 20.99 -7.06
C LEU A 95 8.94 21.25 -5.56
N LYS A 96 9.76 22.23 -5.16
CA LYS A 96 9.92 22.63 -3.74
C LYS A 96 8.59 23.08 -3.13
N ALA A 97 7.78 23.84 -3.86
CA ALA A 97 6.49 24.31 -3.37
C ALA A 97 5.46 23.18 -3.20
N SER A 98 5.61 22.04 -3.89
CA SER A 98 4.65 20.92 -3.83
C SER A 98 4.59 20.23 -2.47
N HIS A 99 5.69 20.21 -1.71
CA HIS A 99 5.77 19.58 -0.39
C HIS A 99 7.06 20.01 0.34
N PRO A 100 7.03 20.21 1.68
CA PRO A 100 8.24 20.57 2.45
C PRO A 100 9.42 19.60 2.27
N ASN A 101 9.13 18.30 2.17
CA ASN A 101 10.12 17.24 1.92
C ASN A 101 10.34 16.92 0.43
N ALA A 102 9.83 17.71 -0.53
CA ALA A 102 9.85 17.33 -1.96
C ALA A 102 11.25 16.99 -2.51
N LEU A 103 12.30 17.61 -1.96
CA LEU A 103 13.69 17.36 -2.32
C LEU A 103 14.41 16.37 -1.41
N ASN A 104 13.79 15.96 -0.31
CA ASN A 104 14.37 15.06 0.67
C ASN A 104 14.20 13.61 0.25
N ASP A 105 15.10 12.78 0.76
CA ASP A 105 15.14 11.36 0.46
C ASP A 105 13.95 10.58 1.02
N ASP A 106 13.33 11.06 2.09
CA ASP A 106 12.24 10.40 2.82
C ASP A 106 10.85 10.71 2.27
N ILE A 107 10.74 11.52 1.21
CA ILE A 107 9.47 11.94 0.59
C ILE A 107 8.53 10.78 0.22
N TRP A 108 9.09 9.61 -0.08
CA TRP A 108 8.35 8.38 -0.39
C TRP A 108 7.46 7.91 0.75
N SER A 109 7.78 8.26 1.99
CA SER A 109 7.06 7.86 3.20
C SER A 109 5.92 8.81 3.60
N PHE A 110 5.74 9.92 2.88
CA PHE A 110 4.69 10.90 3.20
C PHE A 110 3.38 10.58 2.47
N PRO A 111 2.22 10.67 3.13
CA PRO A 111 0.92 10.37 2.55
C PRO A 111 0.52 11.39 1.48
N VAL A 112 -0.15 10.95 0.41
CA VAL A 112 -0.85 11.85 -0.52
C VAL A 112 -2.17 12.34 0.07
N TRP A 113 -2.85 13.30 -0.57
CA TRP A 113 -4.00 14.00 0.04
C TRP A 113 -5.15 13.08 0.48
N TRP A 114 -5.37 11.96 -0.21
CA TRP A 114 -6.41 10.98 0.12
C TRP A 114 -5.92 9.84 1.03
N ASP A 115 -4.60 9.77 1.26
CA ASP A 115 -3.92 8.75 2.08
C ASP A 115 -3.84 9.22 3.54
N THR A 116 -4.98 9.66 4.07
CA THR A 116 -5.13 10.09 5.45
C THR A 116 -5.88 9.02 6.23
N LYS A 117 -5.56 8.87 7.51
CA LYS A 117 -6.32 8.01 8.41
C LYS A 117 -7.79 8.44 8.39
N GLU A 118 -8.70 7.51 8.13
CA GLU A 118 -10.15 7.72 8.31
C GLU A 118 -10.50 8.00 9.78
#